data_AF-A0A8S3SGC3-F1
#
_entry.id   AF-A0A8S3SGC3-F1
#
_cell.length_a   1.000
_cell.length_b   1.000
_cell.length_c   1.000
_cell.angle_alpha   90.00
_cell.angle_beta   90.00
_cell.angle_gamma   90.00
#
_symmetry.space_group_name_H-M   'P 1'
#
loop_
_entity.id
_entity.type
_entity.pdbx_description
1 polymer ?
#
loop_
_entity_poly.entity_id
_entity_poly.type
_entity_poly.pdbx_seq_one_letter_code
_entity_poly.pdbx_strand_id
1 'polypeptide(L)'
;MSDEFTAYCKLKLDKDLKPAISNALSPHLHKDFLSRGEISLTLEIKNNFISEIHKTKTKFSDYKYIEILNTQISTFQLKGTDRLEERLKKTAERVSYQYKTTFRCGRKRSSFNEGITRIAVYDSELQDVTSLSYRLSKFEEDKIELSIRCKELHKQLLSEEKQRSRGNADYQKLETITEKLKRENDSLHKCLDLLEKHHISSVGGKPVGDLGKSQRYAKMQTLKTQSAKALWFAEAIP
;
A
#
# COMPACT_ATOMS: atom_id res chain seq x y z
N MET A 1 4.23 9.79 11.01
CA MET A 1 3.97 11.12 10.41
C MET A 1 2.62 11.15 9.66
N SER A 2 1.56 10.48 10.14
CA SER A 2 0.34 10.22 9.35
C SER A 2 -1.00 10.59 9.99
N ASP A 3 -1.04 11.36 11.08
CA ASP A 3 -2.31 11.54 11.81
C ASP A 3 -2.95 12.92 11.67
N GLU A 4 -2.17 14.00 11.54
CA GLU A 4 -2.71 15.37 11.45
C GLU A 4 -3.37 15.67 10.10
N PHE A 5 -2.81 15.17 8.99
CA PHE A 5 -3.36 15.38 7.64
C PHE A 5 -4.68 14.61 7.44
N THR A 6 -4.78 13.43 8.03
CA THR A 6 -5.96 12.55 7.99
C THR A 6 -7.11 13.14 8.81
N ALA A 7 -6.80 13.81 9.93
CA ALA A 7 -7.76 14.55 10.76
C ALA A 7 -8.32 15.79 10.04
N TYR A 8 -7.47 16.58 9.38
CA TYR A 8 -7.88 17.75 8.58
C TYR A 8 -8.82 17.36 7.42
N CYS A 9 -8.51 16.28 6.70
CA CYS A 9 -9.37 15.79 5.62
C CYS A 9 -10.71 15.25 6.14
N LYS A 10 -10.72 14.54 7.29
CA LYS A 10 -11.96 14.06 7.92
C LYS A 10 -12.86 15.23 8.35
N LEU A 11 -12.32 16.26 9.01
CA LEU A 11 -13.06 17.46 9.42
C LEU A 11 -13.69 18.23 8.25
N LYS A 12 -12.97 18.32 7.11
CA LYS A 12 -13.44 19.07 5.92
C LYS A 12 -14.48 18.30 5.10
N LEU A 13 -14.47 16.96 5.21
CA LEU A 13 -15.39 16.03 4.54
C LEU A 13 -16.61 15.66 5.38
N ASP A 14 -16.57 15.86 6.70
CA ASP A 14 -17.74 15.68 7.55
C ASP A 14 -18.82 16.72 7.20
N LYS A 15 -19.86 16.23 6.52
CA LYS A 15 -21.00 17.04 6.06
C LYS A 15 -21.79 17.67 7.22
N ASP A 16 -21.59 17.20 8.44
CA ASP A 16 -22.23 17.69 9.66
C ASP A 16 -21.56 18.96 10.26
N LEU A 17 -20.33 19.28 9.87
CA LEU A 17 -19.59 20.46 10.34
C LEU A 17 -19.91 21.72 9.52
N LYS A 18 -20.18 21.59 8.22
CA LYS A 18 -20.47 22.71 7.32
C LYS A 18 -21.76 23.49 7.63
N PRO A 19 -22.89 22.87 8.01
CA PRO A 19 -24.12 23.61 8.26
C PRO A 19 -24.21 24.23 9.67
N ALA A 20 -23.30 23.90 10.59
CA ALA A 20 -23.39 24.36 11.99
C ALA A 20 -22.87 25.79 12.24
N ILE A 21 -22.11 26.37 11.29
CA ILE A 21 -21.40 27.65 11.47
C ILE A 21 -21.71 28.63 10.31
N SER A 22 -22.78 28.40 9.56
CA SER A 22 -22.99 29.03 8.24
C SER A 22 -23.44 30.50 8.24
N ASN A 23 -23.47 31.21 9.37
CA ASN A 23 -23.94 32.60 9.43
C ASN A 23 -23.08 33.56 10.27
N ALA A 24 -21.89 33.15 10.72
CA ALA A 24 -20.98 34.05 11.44
C ALA A 24 -19.89 34.58 10.50
N LEU A 25 -19.65 35.90 10.51
CA LEU A 25 -18.59 36.52 9.74
C LEU A 25 -17.25 35.79 9.95
N SER A 26 -16.53 35.59 8.85
CA SER A 26 -15.24 34.91 8.83
C SER A 26 -14.24 35.62 9.75
N PRO A 27 -13.38 34.87 10.47
CA PRO A 27 -12.31 35.47 11.26
C PRO A 27 -11.45 36.40 10.40
N HIS A 28 -11.20 37.62 10.89
CA HIS A 28 -10.37 38.61 10.20
C HIS A 28 -9.06 38.81 10.95
N LEU A 29 -7.97 39.02 10.22
CA LEU A 29 -6.66 39.23 10.78
C LEU A 29 -6.20 40.66 10.48
N HIS A 30 -5.99 41.45 11.53
CA HIS A 30 -5.46 42.80 11.45
C HIS A 30 -3.98 42.81 11.86
N LYS A 31 -3.16 43.59 11.17
CA LYS A 31 -1.75 43.79 11.55
C LYS A 31 -1.69 44.83 12.66
N ASP A 32 -1.26 44.42 13.85
CA ASP A 32 -0.97 45.34 14.96
C ASP A 32 0.55 45.41 15.19
N PHE A 33 1.10 46.62 15.18
CA PHE A 33 2.51 46.82 15.48
C PHE A 33 2.67 46.97 17.00
N LEU A 34 3.21 45.94 17.66
CA LEU A 34 3.70 46.07 19.04
C LEU A 34 5.22 46.29 19.06
N SER A 35 5.65 47.20 19.92
CA SER A 35 6.97 47.84 19.99
C SER A 35 8.11 46.96 20.54
N ARG A 36 8.07 45.63 20.34
CA ARG A 36 9.10 44.70 20.85
C ARG A 36 9.47 43.58 19.86
N GLY A 37 9.77 43.94 18.63
CA GLY A 37 10.49 43.07 17.68
C GLY A 37 9.71 41.89 17.06
N GLU A 38 8.61 41.45 17.66
CA GLU A 38 7.72 40.43 17.08
C GLU A 38 6.45 41.09 16.52
N ILE A 39 6.17 40.86 15.23
CA ILE A 39 4.91 41.30 14.61
C ILE A 39 3.78 40.45 15.21
N SER A 40 2.88 41.10 15.94
CA SER A 40 1.67 40.51 16.51
C SER A 40 0.46 40.84 15.64
N LEU A 41 -0.18 39.83 15.08
CA LEU A 41 -1.41 39.96 14.32
C LEU A 41 -2.59 39.81 15.28
N THR A 42 -3.63 40.62 15.13
CA THR A 42 -4.85 40.50 15.92
C THR A 42 -5.92 39.79 15.11
N LEU A 43 -6.28 38.60 15.59
CA LEU A 43 -7.38 37.80 15.09
C LEU A 43 -8.68 38.28 15.73
N GLU A 44 -9.54 38.87 14.91
CA GLU A 44 -10.88 39.31 15.27
C GLU A 44 -11.90 38.22 14.95
N ILE A 45 -12.59 37.75 16.00
CA ILE A 45 -13.57 36.67 15.90
C ILE A 45 -14.83 37.10 16.66
N LYS A 46 -16.00 36.92 16.04
CA LYS A 46 -17.26 37.17 16.73
C LYS A 46 -17.52 36.18 17.87
N ASN A 47 -18.16 36.65 18.94
CA ASN A 47 -18.45 35.84 20.13
C ASN A 47 -19.40 34.67 19.85
N ASN A 48 -20.34 34.84 18.89
CA ASN A 48 -21.21 33.74 18.46
C ASN A 48 -20.38 32.57 17.89
N PHE A 49 -19.39 32.87 17.06
CA PHE A 49 -18.53 31.89 16.43
C PHE A 49 -17.59 31.22 17.43
N ILE A 50 -16.99 31.98 18.36
CA ILE A 50 -16.20 31.39 19.46
C ILE A 50 -17.05 30.41 20.29
N SER A 51 -18.32 30.76 20.54
CA SER A 51 -19.26 29.88 21.25
C SER A 51 -19.56 28.60 20.47
N GLU A 52 -19.64 28.69 19.14
CA GLU A 52 -19.82 27.52 18.26
C GLU A 52 -18.58 26.65 18.23
N ILE A 53 -17.37 27.20 18.14
CA ILE A 53 -16.12 26.45 18.27
C ILE A 53 -16.12 25.67 19.58
N HIS A 54 -16.47 26.31 20.70
CA HIS A 54 -16.52 25.64 21.99
C HIS A 54 -17.51 24.47 21.99
N LYS A 55 -18.71 24.65 21.44
CA LYS A 55 -19.71 23.57 21.30
C LYS A 55 -19.17 22.43 20.44
N THR A 56 -18.55 22.74 19.31
CA THR A 56 -17.96 21.74 18.41
C THR A 56 -16.86 20.96 19.12
N LYS A 57 -15.95 21.65 19.84
CA LYS A 57 -14.91 21.01 20.65
C LYS A 57 -15.49 20.07 21.72
N THR A 58 -16.59 20.46 22.36
CA THR A 58 -17.23 19.60 23.37
C THR A 58 -17.91 18.37 22.77
N LYS A 59 -18.36 18.44 21.51
CA LYS A 59 -18.92 17.29 20.78
C LYS A 59 -17.82 16.39 20.23
N PHE A 60 -16.73 16.97 19.76
CA PHE A 60 -15.61 16.28 19.16
C PHE A 60 -14.33 16.53 19.99
N SER A 61 -14.15 15.71 21.02
CA SER A 61 -13.05 15.81 21.99
C SER A 61 -11.66 15.65 21.37
N ASP A 62 -11.58 15.01 20.22
CA ASP A 62 -10.32 14.57 19.63
C ASP A 62 -9.61 15.69 18.86
N TYR A 63 -10.37 16.71 18.43
CA TYR A 63 -9.82 17.84 17.67
C TYR A 63 -9.37 18.98 18.57
N LYS A 64 -8.35 19.73 18.15
CA LYS A 64 -7.90 20.97 18.80
C LYS A 64 -8.80 22.16 18.42
N TYR A 65 -8.84 23.18 19.27
CA TYR A 65 -9.56 24.44 18.99
C TYR A 65 -9.03 25.10 17.71
N ILE A 66 -7.71 25.12 17.50
CA ILE A 66 -7.08 25.67 16.28
C ILE A 66 -7.52 24.91 15.03
N GLU A 67 -7.61 23.58 15.10
CA GLU A 67 -8.03 22.75 13.95
C GLU A 67 -9.46 23.09 13.53
N ILE A 68 -10.37 23.19 14.49
CA ILE A 68 -11.76 23.58 14.25
C ILE A 68 -11.82 24.99 13.64
N LEU A 69 -11.07 25.94 14.20
CA LEU A 69 -10.99 27.31 13.70
C LEU A 69 -10.46 27.35 12.25
N ASN A 70 -9.39 26.62 11.94
CA ASN A 70 -8.79 26.55 10.60
C ASN A 70 -9.72 25.95 9.54
N THR A 71 -10.79 25.23 9.91
CA THR A 71 -11.79 24.76 8.92
C THR A 71 -12.60 25.91 8.32
N GLN A 72 -12.69 27.03 9.02
CA GLN A 72 -13.53 28.18 8.67
C GLN A 72 -12.72 29.38 8.16
N ILE A 73 -11.39 29.34 8.31
CA ILE A 73 -10.50 30.35 7.76
C ILE A 73 -10.11 29.92 6.34
N SER A 74 -10.39 30.79 5.36
CA SER A 74 -10.06 30.56 3.96
C SER A 74 -8.79 31.26 3.50
N THR A 75 -8.42 32.37 4.14
CA THR A 75 -7.36 33.27 3.67
C THR A 75 -5.97 33.00 4.28
N PHE A 76 -5.92 32.37 5.45
CA PHE A 76 -4.69 31.99 6.13
C PHE A 76 -4.92 30.71 6.94
N GLN A 77 -3.84 30.10 7.44
CA GLN A 77 -3.95 29.02 8.42
C GLN A 77 -3.08 29.34 9.64
N LEU A 78 -3.57 28.91 10.81
CA LEU A 78 -2.87 29.05 12.07
C LEU A 78 -2.16 27.74 12.39
N LYS A 79 -0.89 27.83 12.77
CA LYS A 79 -0.12 26.70 13.26
C LYS A 79 -0.65 26.26 14.63
N GLY A 80 -0.72 24.96 14.87
CA GLY A 80 -1.13 24.37 16.15
C GLY A 80 -0.11 24.53 17.27
N THR A 81 0.17 25.75 17.73
CA THR A 81 1.05 26.00 18.88
C THR A 81 0.30 25.88 20.21
N ASP A 82 0.96 25.37 21.25
CA ASP A 82 0.35 25.21 22.58
C ASP A 82 -0.15 26.54 23.15
N ARG A 83 0.62 27.62 22.93
CA ARG A 83 0.27 28.98 23.34
C ARG A 83 -1.07 29.42 22.75
N LEU A 84 -1.23 29.29 21.44
CA LEU A 84 -2.43 29.74 20.73
C LEU A 84 -3.62 28.86 21.09
N GLU A 85 -3.41 27.55 21.25
CA GLU A 85 -4.43 26.58 21.63
C GLU A 85 -4.97 26.87 23.04
N GLU A 86 -4.09 27.09 24.01
CA GLU A 86 -4.49 27.42 25.37
C GLU A 86 -5.21 28.77 25.44
N ARG A 87 -4.75 29.75 24.65
CA ARG A 87 -5.40 31.08 24.58
C ARG A 87 -6.79 30.98 23.96
N LEU A 88 -6.96 30.20 22.90
CA LEU A 88 -8.26 29.93 22.28
C LEU A 88 -9.18 29.20 23.25
N LYS A 89 -8.68 28.16 23.94
CA LYS A 89 -9.43 27.43 24.96
C LYS A 89 -9.96 28.35 26.06
N LYS A 90 -9.08 29.12 26.72
CA LYS A 90 -9.47 30.07 27.79
C LYS A 90 -10.47 31.11 27.30
N THR A 91 -10.34 31.55 26.06
CA THR A 91 -11.24 32.53 25.46
C THR A 91 -12.60 31.92 25.15
N ALA A 92 -12.62 30.71 24.60
CA ALA A 92 -13.82 29.95 24.29
C ALA A 92 -14.63 29.59 25.54
N GLU A 93 -13.95 29.13 26.59
CA GLU A 93 -14.56 28.83 27.89
C GLU A 93 -15.18 30.10 28.51
N ARG A 94 -14.46 31.23 28.48
CA ARG A 94 -14.94 32.51 29.01
C ARG A 94 -16.16 33.02 28.26
N VAL A 95 -16.12 33.02 26.92
CA VAL A 95 -17.23 33.48 26.08
C VAL A 95 -18.45 32.58 26.29
N SER A 96 -18.25 31.25 26.34
CA SER A 96 -19.34 30.31 26.62
C SER A 96 -19.94 30.50 28.02
N TYR A 97 -19.09 30.73 29.02
CA TYR A 97 -19.52 31.00 30.38
C TYR A 97 -20.35 32.29 30.46
N GLN A 98 -19.86 33.39 29.88
CA GLN A 98 -20.56 34.67 29.85
C GLN A 98 -21.91 34.56 29.10
N TYR A 99 -21.92 33.84 27.99
CA TYR A 99 -23.14 33.57 27.23
C TYR A 99 -24.19 32.82 28.05
N LYS A 100 -23.78 31.82 28.85
CA LYS A 100 -24.68 31.01 29.68
C LYS A 100 -25.12 31.73 30.96
N THR A 101 -24.25 32.50 31.59
CA THR A 101 -24.47 33.03 32.95
C THR A 101 -24.91 34.49 32.94
N THR A 102 -24.18 35.35 32.24
CA THR A 102 -24.34 36.81 32.25
C THR A 102 -25.38 37.29 31.24
N PHE A 103 -25.41 36.69 30.05
CA PHE A 103 -26.21 37.15 28.92
C PHE A 103 -27.36 36.17 28.57
N ARG A 104 -28.23 35.88 29.54
CA ARG A 104 -29.26 34.83 29.42
C ARG A 104 -30.33 35.10 28.35
N CYS A 105 -30.80 36.33 28.18
CA CYS A 105 -31.88 36.65 27.23
C CYS A 105 -31.90 38.12 26.78
N GLY A 106 -32.62 38.38 25.68
CA GLY A 106 -32.94 39.72 25.18
C GLY A 106 -31.81 40.43 24.42
N ARG A 107 -31.93 41.76 24.28
CA ARG A 107 -31.04 42.63 23.47
C ARG A 107 -29.56 42.51 23.87
N LYS A 108 -29.26 42.35 25.16
CA LYS A 108 -27.89 42.19 25.66
C LYS A 108 -27.21 40.93 25.11
N ARG A 109 -27.97 39.85 24.89
CA ARG A 109 -27.46 38.60 24.30
C ARG A 109 -27.14 38.75 22.82
N SER A 110 -27.98 39.47 22.06
CA SER A 110 -27.70 39.77 20.64
C SER A 110 -26.45 40.64 20.52
N SER A 111 -26.38 41.72 21.29
CA SER A 111 -25.21 42.61 21.32
C SER A 111 -23.93 41.87 21.73
N PHE A 112 -23.99 40.98 22.72
CA PHE A 112 -22.84 40.15 23.10
C PHE A 112 -22.41 39.22 21.96
N ASN A 113 -23.36 38.55 21.28
CA ASN A 113 -23.07 37.66 20.15
C ASN A 113 -22.42 38.37 18.97
N GLU A 114 -22.84 39.61 18.71
CA GLU A 114 -22.30 40.47 17.67
C GLU A 114 -20.93 41.07 18.05
N GLY A 115 -20.60 41.07 19.34
CA GLY A 115 -19.32 41.53 19.86
C GLY A 115 -18.13 40.77 19.28
N ILE A 116 -17.02 41.49 19.13
CA ILE A 116 -15.75 40.98 18.58
C ILE A 116 -14.79 40.69 19.71
N THR A 117 -14.24 39.48 19.72
CA THR A 117 -13.12 39.08 20.56
C THR A 117 -11.83 39.14 19.75
N ARG A 118 -10.81 39.76 20.36
CA ARG A 118 -9.49 39.96 19.78
C ARG A 118 -8.49 38.98 20.40
N ILE A 119 -7.79 38.22 19.56
CA ILE A 119 -6.78 37.25 19.97
C ILE A 119 -5.46 37.60 19.28
N ALA A 120 -4.40 37.83 20.05
CA ALA A 120 -3.08 38.11 19.49
C ALA A 120 -2.41 36.82 19.02
N VAL A 121 -1.98 36.81 17.76
CA VAL A 121 -1.30 35.75 17.02
C VAL A 121 0.07 36.26 16.61
N TYR A 122 1.12 35.46 16.71
CA TYR A 122 2.44 35.87 16.19
C TYR A 122 2.58 35.51 14.72
N ASP A 123 3.42 36.24 13.98
CA ASP A 123 3.70 35.91 12.58
C ASP A 123 4.30 34.49 12.42
N SER A 124 5.08 34.05 13.41
CA SER A 124 5.60 32.68 13.50
C SER A 124 4.55 31.59 13.71
N GLU A 125 3.33 31.99 14.12
CA GLU A 125 2.16 31.11 14.28
C GLU A 125 1.28 31.08 13.02
N LEU A 126 1.61 31.86 11.98
CA LEU A 126 1.00 31.70 10.68
C LEU A 126 1.64 30.54 9.90
N GLN A 127 0.79 29.79 9.22
CA GLN A 127 1.21 28.76 8.31
C GLN A 127 1.18 29.30 6.88
N ASP A 128 2.31 29.23 6.19
CA ASP A 128 2.44 29.67 4.81
C ASP A 128 1.68 28.71 3.88
N VAL A 129 0.53 29.18 3.39
CA VAL A 129 -0.37 28.45 2.51
C VAL A 129 0.29 28.13 1.16
N THR A 130 1.25 28.95 0.71
CA THR A 130 1.96 28.73 -0.57
C THR A 130 2.95 27.57 -0.49
N SER A 131 3.60 27.39 0.66
CA SER A 131 4.47 26.24 0.90
C SER A 131 3.69 24.92 0.95
N LEU A 132 2.45 24.94 1.45
CA LEU A 132 1.57 23.78 1.50
C LEU A 132 1.04 23.40 0.12
N SER A 133 0.63 24.38 -0.70
CA SER A 133 0.14 24.10 -2.06
C SER A 133 1.23 23.49 -2.94
N TYR A 134 2.47 23.98 -2.83
CA TYR A 134 3.61 23.39 -3.53
C TYR A 134 3.87 21.95 -3.10
N ARG A 135 3.86 21.66 -1.78
CA ARG A 135 4.03 20.29 -1.28
C ARG A 135 2.89 19.37 -1.72
N LEU A 136 1.67 19.88 -1.78
CA LEU A 136 0.50 19.12 -2.22
C LEU A 136 0.62 18.75 -3.71
N SER A 137 1.02 19.69 -4.56
CA SER A 137 1.31 19.44 -5.98
C SER A 137 2.37 18.34 -6.14
N LYS A 138 3.46 18.42 -5.38
CA LYS A 138 4.51 17.38 -5.40
C LYS A 138 3.99 16.01 -4.98
N PHE A 139 3.18 15.94 -3.93
CA PHE A 139 2.58 14.67 -3.50
C PHE A 139 1.60 14.09 -4.52
N GLU A 140 0.88 14.93 -5.28
CA GLU A 140 0.01 14.49 -6.36
C GLU A 140 0.82 13.91 -7.52
N GLU A 141 1.95 14.53 -7.87
CA GLU A 141 2.91 14.00 -8.86
C GLU A 141 3.47 12.64 -8.43
N ASP A 142 3.99 12.53 -7.20
CA ASP A 142 4.54 11.28 -6.64
C ASP A 142 3.48 10.16 -6.64
N LYS A 143 2.23 10.50 -6.31
CA LYS A 143 1.11 9.54 -6.32
C LYS A 143 0.83 9.01 -7.73
N ILE A 144 0.89 9.86 -8.75
CA ILE A 144 0.69 9.46 -10.14
C ILE A 144 1.84 8.54 -10.57
N GLU A 145 3.08 8.91 -10.28
CA GLU A 145 4.27 8.11 -10.62
C GLU A 145 4.21 6.71 -9.98
N LEU A 146 3.92 6.64 -8.68
CA LEU A 146 3.78 5.36 -7.97
C LEU A 146 2.64 4.50 -8.55
N SER A 147 1.53 5.13 -8.94
CA SER A 147 0.40 4.42 -9.57
C SER A 147 0.79 3.81 -10.91
N ILE A 148 1.57 4.53 -11.72
CA ILE A 148 2.11 4.01 -12.99
C ILE A 148 3.03 2.83 -12.72
N ARG A 149 3.98 2.98 -11.77
CA ARG A 149 4.95 1.93 -11.45
C ARG A 149 4.29 0.66 -10.90
N CYS A 150 3.26 0.79 -10.08
CA CYS A 150 2.44 -0.35 -9.62
C CYS A 150 1.78 -1.08 -10.79
N LYS A 151 1.24 -0.36 -11.78
CA LYS A 151 0.64 -0.97 -12.97
C LYS A 151 1.68 -1.70 -13.82
N GLU A 152 2.89 -1.15 -13.96
CA GLU A 152 3.98 -1.79 -14.68
C GLU A 152 4.45 -3.08 -14.00
N LEU A 153 4.69 -3.04 -12.68
CA LEU A 153 5.06 -4.22 -11.90
C LEU A 153 3.98 -5.32 -11.99
N HIS A 154 2.71 -4.94 -11.95
CA HIS A 154 1.62 -5.90 -12.10
C HIS A 154 1.62 -6.57 -13.49
N LYS A 155 1.89 -5.81 -14.57
CA LYS A 155 2.05 -6.37 -15.92
C LYS A 155 3.24 -7.33 -16.00
N GLN A 156 4.37 -6.98 -15.39
CA GLN A 156 5.56 -7.84 -15.34
C GLN A 156 5.24 -9.15 -14.64
N LEU A 157 4.59 -9.10 -13.47
CA LEU A 157 4.21 -10.28 -12.70
C LEU A 157 3.29 -11.22 -13.49
N LEU A 158 2.28 -10.68 -14.19
CA LEU A 158 1.42 -11.46 -15.08
C LEU A 158 2.19 -12.13 -16.22
N SER A 159 3.23 -11.47 -16.74
CA SER A 159 4.06 -12.04 -17.81
C SER A 159 4.96 -13.17 -17.29
N GLU A 160 5.54 -13.02 -16.10
CA GLU A 160 6.34 -14.07 -15.46
C GLU A 160 5.49 -15.29 -15.09
N GLU A 161 4.26 -15.07 -14.60
CA GLU A 161 3.35 -16.17 -14.26
C GLU A 161 2.96 -17.00 -15.52
N LYS A 162 2.76 -16.32 -16.66
CA LYS A 162 2.59 -16.98 -17.96
C LYS A 162 3.84 -17.76 -18.40
N GLN A 163 5.04 -17.24 -18.14
CA GLN A 163 6.27 -17.98 -18.44
C GLN A 163 6.44 -19.20 -17.52
N ARG A 164 6.19 -19.06 -16.22
CA ARG A 164 6.26 -20.16 -15.24
C ARG A 164 5.29 -21.28 -15.55
N SER A 165 4.03 -20.95 -15.87
CA SER A 165 3.03 -21.94 -16.26
C SER A 165 3.43 -22.73 -17.52
N ARG A 166 3.99 -22.05 -18.53
CA ARG A 166 4.56 -22.72 -19.72
C ARG A 166 5.74 -23.63 -19.35
N GLY A 167 6.68 -23.12 -18.55
CA GLY A 167 7.83 -23.89 -18.07
C GLY A 167 7.42 -25.15 -17.30
N ASN A 168 6.41 -25.04 -16.42
CA ASN A 168 5.87 -26.19 -15.69
C ASN A 168 5.22 -27.22 -16.61
N ALA A 169 4.49 -26.78 -17.64
CA ALA A 169 3.88 -27.68 -18.60
C ALA A 169 4.94 -28.45 -19.41
N ASP A 170 6.03 -27.78 -19.80
CA ASP A 170 7.14 -28.42 -20.51
C ASP A 170 7.94 -29.36 -19.59
N TYR A 171 8.10 -28.99 -18.31
CA TYR A 171 8.70 -29.86 -17.30
C TYR A 171 7.91 -31.16 -17.11
N GLN A 172 6.57 -31.08 -17.01
CA GLN A 172 5.72 -32.27 -16.92
C GLN A 172 5.82 -33.16 -18.16
N LYS A 173 5.87 -32.57 -19.36
CA LYS A 173 6.09 -33.36 -20.60
C LYS A 173 7.43 -34.09 -20.55
N LEU A 174 8.51 -33.40 -20.17
CA LEU A 174 9.83 -34.01 -20.03
C LEU A 174 9.82 -35.13 -19.00
N GLU A 175 9.18 -34.93 -17.85
CA GLU A 175 9.04 -35.94 -16.81
C GLU A 175 8.36 -37.22 -17.37
N THR A 176 7.23 -37.08 -18.06
CA THR A 176 6.55 -38.23 -18.68
C THR A 176 7.40 -38.95 -19.73
N ILE A 177 8.21 -38.22 -20.51
CA ILE A 177 9.14 -38.81 -21.48
C ILE A 177 10.25 -39.57 -20.77
N THR A 178 10.84 -38.97 -19.73
CA THR A 178 11.90 -39.63 -18.96
C THR A 178 11.41 -40.89 -18.25
N GLU A 179 10.18 -40.91 -17.74
CA GLU A 179 9.58 -42.12 -17.18
C GLU A 179 9.36 -43.20 -18.24
N LYS A 180 8.87 -42.85 -19.43
CA LYS A 180 8.72 -43.80 -20.54
C LYS A 180 10.05 -44.41 -20.94
N LEU A 181 11.08 -43.58 -21.12
CA LEU A 181 12.43 -44.04 -21.46
C LEU A 181 13.01 -44.93 -20.37
N LYS A 182 12.79 -44.63 -19.09
CA LYS A 182 13.20 -45.52 -17.98
C LYS A 182 12.52 -46.89 -18.08
N ARG A 183 11.21 -46.94 -18.30
CA ARG A 183 10.47 -48.20 -18.46
C ARG A 183 10.93 -49.01 -19.67
N GLU A 184 11.16 -48.34 -20.80
CA GLU A 184 11.70 -48.98 -22.01
C GLU A 184 13.11 -49.53 -21.76
N ASN A 185 13.97 -48.76 -21.10
CA ASN A 185 15.32 -49.19 -20.75
C ASN A 185 15.31 -50.40 -19.80
N ASP A 186 14.45 -50.39 -18.77
CA ASP A 186 14.27 -51.53 -17.86
C ASP A 186 13.77 -52.78 -18.61
N SER A 187 12.87 -52.62 -19.58
CA SER A 187 12.41 -53.71 -20.44
C SER A 187 13.53 -54.27 -21.31
N LEU A 188 14.33 -53.41 -21.93
CA LEU A 188 15.50 -53.82 -22.72
C LEU A 188 16.54 -54.54 -21.87
N HIS A 189 16.80 -54.09 -20.63
CA HIS A 189 17.66 -54.80 -19.69
C HIS A 189 17.14 -56.19 -19.37
N LYS A 190 15.83 -56.35 -19.10
CA LYS A 190 15.23 -57.68 -18.89
C LYS A 190 15.37 -58.59 -20.12
N CYS A 191 15.18 -58.05 -21.33
CA CYS A 191 15.38 -58.80 -22.57
C CYS A 191 16.84 -59.25 -22.74
N LEU A 192 17.79 -58.37 -22.43
CA LEU A 192 19.21 -58.71 -22.44
C LEU A 192 19.52 -59.81 -21.42
N ASP A 193 18.99 -59.74 -20.19
CA ASP A 193 19.20 -60.77 -19.17
C ASP A 193 18.65 -62.13 -19.62
N LEU A 194 17.50 -62.17 -20.31
CA LEU A 194 16.95 -63.41 -20.87
C LEU A 194 17.84 -63.99 -21.97
N LEU A 195 18.27 -63.15 -22.93
CA LEU A 195 19.19 -63.56 -23.99
C LEU A 195 20.52 -64.07 -23.42
N GLU A 196 21.03 -63.40 -22.38
CA GLU A 196 22.25 -63.83 -21.69
C GLU A 196 22.06 -65.12 -20.93
N LYS A 197 20.95 -65.33 -20.22
CA LYS A 197 20.67 -66.61 -19.56
C LYS A 197 20.68 -67.77 -20.55
N HIS A 198 20.14 -67.60 -21.76
CA HIS A 198 20.17 -68.62 -22.80
C HIS A 198 21.54 -68.76 -23.49
N HIS A 199 22.34 -67.70 -23.58
CA HIS A 199 23.64 -67.74 -24.25
C HIS A 199 24.80 -68.17 -23.32
N ILE A 200 24.83 -67.69 -22.08
CA ILE A 200 25.84 -68.03 -21.06
C ILE A 200 25.70 -69.50 -20.65
N SER A 201 24.47 -70.03 -20.57
CA SER A 201 24.24 -71.45 -20.28
C SER A 201 24.71 -72.40 -21.39
N SER A 202 24.90 -71.93 -22.63
CA SER A 202 25.43 -72.76 -23.71
C SER A 202 26.93 -72.59 -24.01
N VAL A 203 27.56 -71.45 -23.65
CA VAL A 203 28.95 -71.16 -24.05
C VAL A 203 29.89 -70.71 -22.91
N GLY A 204 29.38 -70.36 -21.72
CA GLY A 204 30.22 -69.96 -20.57
C GLY A 204 30.95 -68.62 -20.76
N GLY A 205 30.60 -67.60 -19.97
CA GLY A 205 31.26 -66.28 -20.03
C GLY A 205 30.67 -65.23 -19.09
N LYS A 206 31.35 -64.09 -18.94
CA LYS A 206 30.90 -62.95 -18.10
C LYS A 206 29.68 -62.24 -18.72
N PRO A 207 28.73 -61.72 -17.92
CA PRO A 207 27.56 -60.97 -18.41
C PRO A 207 27.98 -59.67 -19.11
N VAL A 208 27.17 -59.13 -20.03
CA VAL A 208 27.49 -57.90 -20.79
C VAL A 208 27.70 -56.72 -19.83
N GLY A 209 26.99 -56.70 -18.70
CA GLY A 209 27.16 -55.68 -17.64
C GLY A 209 28.60 -55.56 -17.11
N ASP A 210 29.37 -56.65 -17.14
CA ASP A 210 30.72 -56.70 -16.55
C ASP A 210 31.85 -56.50 -17.56
N LEU A 211 31.51 -56.29 -18.83
CA LEU A 211 32.49 -56.11 -19.92
C LEU A 211 32.88 -54.64 -20.14
N GLY A 212 34.07 -54.39 -20.70
CA GLY A 212 34.47 -53.04 -21.13
C GLY A 212 33.69 -52.55 -22.37
N LYS A 213 33.66 -51.23 -22.64
CA LYS A 213 32.83 -50.60 -23.70
C LYS A 213 32.92 -51.29 -25.07
N SER A 214 34.13 -51.59 -25.55
CA SER A 214 34.35 -52.25 -26.85
C SER A 214 33.88 -53.71 -26.85
N GLN A 215 34.14 -54.44 -25.76
CA GLN A 215 33.73 -55.84 -25.58
C GLN A 215 32.20 -55.98 -25.44
N ARG A 216 31.53 -55.01 -24.78
CA ARG A 216 30.06 -54.94 -24.73
C ARG A 216 29.46 -54.83 -26.12
N TYR A 217 30.00 -53.94 -26.96
CA TYR A 217 29.51 -53.76 -28.33
C TYR A 217 29.67 -55.05 -29.15
N ALA A 218 30.86 -55.68 -29.11
CA ALA A 218 31.11 -56.93 -29.82
C ALA A 218 30.16 -58.05 -29.37
N LYS A 219 30.01 -58.26 -28.05
CA LYS A 219 29.10 -59.27 -27.50
C LYS A 219 27.64 -59.00 -27.85
N MET A 220 27.22 -57.73 -27.85
CA MET A 220 25.85 -57.35 -28.23
C MET A 220 25.57 -57.58 -29.71
N GLN A 221 26.55 -57.36 -30.59
CA GLN A 221 26.42 -57.72 -32.01
C GLN A 221 26.31 -59.24 -32.19
N THR A 222 27.10 -60.04 -31.45
CA THR A 222 26.99 -61.51 -31.48
C THR A 222 25.61 -61.98 -31.06
N LEU A 223 25.09 -61.49 -29.92
CA LEU A 223 23.74 -61.79 -29.45
C LEU A 223 22.68 -61.37 -30.49
N LYS A 224 22.80 -60.17 -31.05
CA LYS A 224 21.90 -59.68 -32.10
C LYS A 224 21.89 -60.59 -33.32
N THR A 225 23.06 -60.98 -33.83
CA THR A 225 23.16 -61.87 -35.00
C THR A 225 22.60 -63.25 -34.72
N GLN A 226 22.82 -63.80 -33.52
CA GLN A 226 22.26 -65.09 -33.13
C GLN A 226 20.74 -65.03 -32.99
N SER A 227 20.19 -64.01 -32.32
CA SER A 227 18.75 -63.81 -32.21
C SER A 227 18.09 -63.61 -33.59
N ALA A 228 18.72 -62.85 -34.50
CA ALA A 228 18.22 -62.69 -35.86
C ALA A 228 18.21 -64.00 -36.64
N LYS A 229 19.23 -64.85 -36.49
CA LYS A 229 19.26 -66.19 -37.08
C LYS A 229 18.17 -67.09 -36.49
N ALA A 230 17.99 -67.09 -35.17
CA ALA A 230 16.97 -67.90 -34.51
C ALA A 230 15.56 -67.47 -34.91
N LEU A 231 15.31 -66.17 -35.01
CA LEU A 231 14.04 -65.62 -35.46
C LEU A 231 13.76 -65.98 -36.93
N TRP A 232 14.78 -65.91 -37.79
CA TRP A 232 14.67 -66.39 -39.18
C TRP A 232 14.32 -67.88 -39.26
N PHE A 233 14.94 -68.74 -38.43
CA PHE A 233 14.59 -70.17 -38.38
C PHE A 233 13.16 -70.40 -37.84
N ALA A 234 12.73 -69.64 -36.84
CA ALA A 234 11.38 -69.74 -36.29
C ALA A 234 10.30 -69.26 -37.29
N GLU A 235 10.60 -68.25 -38.11
CA GLU A 235 9.69 -67.74 -39.15
C GLU A 235 9.69 -68.62 -40.41
N ALA A 236 10.78 -69.33 -40.70
CA ALA A 236 10.92 -70.19 -41.88
C ALA A 236 10.31 -71.60 -41.70
N ILE A 237 9.93 -71.97 -40.48
CA ILE A 237 9.27 -73.24 -40.15
C ILE A 237 7.81 -72.91 -39.82
N PRO A 238 6.82 -73.25 -40.68
CA PRO A 238 5.40 -73.08 -40.39
C PRO A 238 4.89 -74.00 -39.27
#